data_AF-A0A522TCJ6-F1
#
_entry.id   AF-A0A522TCJ6-F1
#
_cell.length_a   1.000
_cell.length_b   1.000
_cell.length_c   1.000
_cell.angle_alpha   90.00
_cell.angle_beta   90.00
_cell.angle_gamma   90.00
#
_symmetry.space_group_name_H-M   'P 1'
#
loop_
_entity.id
_entity.type
_entity.pdbx_description
1 polymer ?
#
loop_
_entity_poly.entity_id
_entity_poly.type
_entity_poly.pdbx_seq_one_letter_code
_entity_poly.pdbx_strand_id
1 'polypeptide(L)'
;MTPSFDFYFDFASPFGFLASRRVSALAKAIGRDINWRPFLIGAVYKEYGGAPLDNPLKKDYTFRDFFRRARFDGIDEVRIPANFPASSVPPSRLAYWVEREAPERMGAFVEAAYRAYWIEGKDTADANAALNAAAGLGFDRNAAAAGAQQQDIKDKLRFETENALARGVFGSPFILIDDEPFWGSDRFEDIERLYDY
;
A
#
# COMPACT_ATOMS: atom_id res chain seq x y z
N MET A 1 3.73 -5.19 24.46
CA MET A 1 3.38 -4.93 23.05
C MET A 1 4.29 -5.82 22.22
N THR A 2 3.74 -6.53 21.24
CA THR A 2 4.57 -7.25 20.26
C THR A 2 5.38 -6.22 19.49
N PRO A 3 6.69 -6.45 19.22
CA PRO A 3 7.43 -5.54 18.37
C PRO A 3 6.78 -5.47 16.97
N SER A 4 6.82 -4.31 16.33
CA SER A 4 6.19 -4.10 15.02
C SER A 4 7.19 -3.63 13.97
N PHE A 5 6.81 -3.72 12.70
CA PHE A 5 7.55 -3.15 11.59
C PHE A 5 6.67 -2.27 10.73
N ASP A 6 7.27 -1.31 10.03
CA ASP A 6 6.54 -0.43 9.12
C ASP A 6 6.51 -1.02 7.73
N PHE A 7 5.30 -1.18 7.19
CA PHE A 7 5.04 -1.57 5.81
C PHE A 7 4.57 -0.34 5.03
N TYR A 8 5.48 0.29 4.29
CA TYR A 8 5.20 1.42 3.43
C TYR A 8 4.75 0.97 2.06
N PHE A 9 3.68 1.57 1.57
CA PHE A 9 3.13 1.26 0.25
C PHE A 9 2.34 2.43 -0.34
N ASP A 10 2.06 2.31 -1.64
CA ASP A 10 1.25 3.25 -2.41
C ASP A 10 0.24 2.40 -3.18
N PHE A 11 -1.03 2.78 -3.19
CA PHE A 11 -2.11 2.01 -3.80
C PHE A 11 -1.95 1.84 -5.33
N ALA A 12 -1.23 2.76 -5.97
CA ALA A 12 -0.87 2.68 -7.38
C ALA A 12 0.38 1.82 -7.64
N SER A 13 0.97 1.17 -6.63
CA SER A 13 2.10 0.24 -6.85
C SER A 13 1.63 -1.19 -7.14
N PRO A 14 2.04 -1.78 -8.28
CA PRO A 14 1.73 -3.17 -8.59
C PRO A 14 2.40 -4.15 -7.61
N PHE A 15 3.66 -3.89 -7.23
CA PHE A 15 4.36 -4.73 -6.26
C PHE A 15 3.92 -4.45 -4.81
N GLY A 16 3.42 -3.25 -4.52
CA GLY A 16 2.77 -2.94 -3.25
C GLY A 16 1.51 -3.78 -3.04
N PHE A 17 0.72 -4.00 -4.09
CA PHE A 17 -0.39 -4.94 -4.07
C PHE A 17 0.07 -6.38 -3.80
N LEU A 18 1.06 -6.89 -4.52
CA LEU A 18 1.55 -8.26 -4.30
C LEU A 18 2.13 -8.47 -2.90
N ALA A 19 2.77 -7.44 -2.33
CA ALA A 19 3.28 -7.50 -0.96
C ALA A 19 2.17 -7.43 0.10
N SER A 20 1.13 -6.61 -0.09
CA SER A 20 0.03 -6.51 0.88
C SER A 20 -0.73 -7.83 1.06
N ARG A 21 -0.72 -8.69 0.04
CA ARG A 21 -1.25 -10.06 0.08
C ARG A 21 -0.46 -11.01 0.98
N ARG A 22 0.84 -10.75 1.16
CA ARG A 22 1.79 -11.67 1.83
C ARG A 22 2.27 -11.15 3.18
N VAL A 23 2.20 -9.84 3.42
CA VAL A 23 2.84 -9.18 4.57
C VAL A 23 2.29 -9.67 5.91
N SER A 24 1.02 -10.06 5.98
CA SER A 24 0.42 -10.67 7.18
C SER A 24 1.00 -12.05 7.50
N ALA A 25 1.35 -12.84 6.48
CA ALA A 25 2.02 -14.12 6.67
C ALA A 25 3.47 -13.92 7.13
N LEU A 26 4.17 -12.97 6.53
CA LEU A 26 5.52 -12.56 6.95
C LEU A 26 5.51 -12.13 8.42
N ALA A 27 4.61 -11.23 8.80
CA ALA A 27 4.49 -10.72 10.16
C ALA A 27 4.29 -11.83 11.19
N LYS A 28 3.44 -12.81 10.86
CA LYS A 28 3.25 -14.02 11.68
C LYS A 28 4.51 -14.86 11.78
N ALA A 29 5.24 -15.06 10.67
CA ALA A 29 6.45 -15.87 10.63
C ALA A 29 7.56 -15.28 11.53
N ILE A 30 7.76 -13.96 11.50
CA ILE A 30 8.80 -13.28 12.29
C ILE A 30 8.33 -12.82 13.67
N GLY A 31 7.10 -13.15 14.08
CA GLY A 31 6.55 -12.78 15.39
C GLY A 31 6.44 -11.27 15.61
N ARG A 32 5.98 -10.51 14.60
CA ARG A 32 5.85 -9.06 14.62
C ARG A 32 4.43 -8.60 14.26
N ASP A 33 4.04 -7.42 14.75
CA ASP A 33 2.85 -6.71 14.27
C ASP A 33 3.19 -5.80 13.06
N ILE A 34 2.17 -5.43 12.28
CA ILE A 34 2.32 -4.56 11.10
C ILE A 34 1.82 -3.16 11.41
N ASN A 35 2.67 -2.17 11.20
CA ASN A 35 2.26 -0.79 11.04
C ASN A 35 2.01 -0.52 9.55
N TRP A 36 0.75 -0.35 9.16
CA TRP A 36 0.39 -0.06 7.77
C TRP A 36 0.64 1.42 7.48
N ARG A 37 1.57 1.71 6.55
CA ARG A 37 2.00 3.09 6.24
C ARG A 37 1.76 3.44 4.77
N PRO A 38 0.49 3.63 4.34
CA PRO A 38 0.22 4.17 3.03
C PRO A 38 0.83 5.57 2.91
N PHE A 39 1.71 5.77 1.94
CA PHE A 39 2.35 7.04 1.64
C PHE A 39 2.15 7.40 0.16
N LEU A 40 2.52 8.62 -0.22
CA LEU A 40 2.41 9.07 -1.61
C LEU A 40 3.79 9.02 -2.27
N ILE A 41 4.01 8.02 -3.14
CA ILE A 41 5.27 7.91 -3.89
C ILE A 41 5.52 9.12 -4.81
N GLY A 42 4.44 9.82 -5.19
CA GLY A 42 4.51 11.10 -5.89
C GLY A 42 5.39 12.14 -5.20
N ALA A 43 5.49 12.12 -3.86
CA ALA A 43 6.36 13.02 -3.12
C ALA A 43 7.84 12.71 -3.36
N VAL A 44 8.21 11.43 -3.49
CA VAL A 44 9.59 11.00 -3.82
C VAL A 44 9.97 11.54 -5.20
N TYR A 45 9.11 11.37 -6.20
CA TYR A 45 9.34 11.87 -7.56
C TYR A 45 9.43 13.39 -7.62
N LYS A 46 8.63 14.09 -6.81
CA LYS A 46 8.68 15.55 -6.72
C LYS A 46 10.02 16.04 -6.17
N GLU A 47 10.55 15.37 -5.15
CA GLU A 47 11.78 15.78 -4.45
C GLU A 47 13.05 15.38 -5.22
N TYR A 48 13.10 14.14 -5.73
CA TYR A 48 14.31 13.54 -6.32
C TYR A 48 14.25 13.38 -7.85
N GLY A 49 13.14 13.76 -8.47
CA GLY A 49 12.90 13.63 -9.90
C GLY A 49 12.42 12.24 -10.35
N GLY A 50 12.07 12.15 -11.63
CA GLY A 50 11.48 10.95 -12.24
C GLY A 50 9.94 10.95 -12.18
N ALA A 51 9.35 9.88 -12.68
CA ALA A 51 7.91 9.64 -12.63
C ALA A 51 7.63 8.12 -12.64
N PRO A 52 6.41 7.69 -12.23
CA PRO A 52 6.08 6.26 -12.22
C PRO A 52 6.18 5.67 -13.63
N LEU A 53 7.10 4.71 -13.81
CA LEU A 53 7.28 3.93 -15.03
C LEU A 53 7.33 4.78 -16.33
N ASP A 54 8.03 5.91 -16.28
CA ASP A 54 8.23 6.83 -17.41
C ASP A 54 9.06 6.23 -18.55
N ASN A 55 10.00 5.35 -18.22
CA ASN A 55 10.82 4.62 -19.18
C ASN A 55 10.03 3.43 -19.75
N PRO A 56 9.77 3.37 -21.07
CA PRO A 56 8.93 2.33 -21.68
C PRO A 56 9.51 0.92 -21.51
N LEU A 57 10.83 0.76 -21.54
CA LEU A 57 11.48 -0.55 -21.33
C LEU A 57 11.26 -1.04 -19.90
N LYS A 58 11.35 -0.13 -18.91
CA LYS A 58 11.05 -0.46 -17.51
C LYS A 58 9.57 -0.78 -17.33
N LYS A 59 8.68 0.01 -17.94
CA LYS A 59 7.23 -0.18 -17.87
C LYS A 59 6.80 -1.55 -18.37
N ASP A 60 7.25 -1.94 -19.56
CA ASP A 60 6.92 -3.24 -20.16
C ASP A 60 7.44 -4.40 -19.30
N TYR A 61 8.68 -4.29 -18.81
CA TYR A 61 9.25 -5.27 -17.91
C TYR A 61 8.43 -5.36 -16.61
N THR A 62 8.17 -4.23 -15.95
CA THR A 62 7.44 -4.16 -14.68
C THR A 62 6.09 -4.86 -14.77
N PHE A 63 5.31 -4.62 -15.83
CA PHE A 63 4.01 -5.29 -15.95
C PHE A 63 4.13 -6.76 -16.29
N ARG A 64 5.04 -7.16 -17.19
CA ARG A 64 5.32 -8.57 -17.46
C ARG A 64 5.70 -9.32 -16.16
N ASP A 65 6.47 -8.67 -15.32
CA ASP A 65 6.97 -9.22 -14.08
C ASP A 65 5.91 -9.23 -12.96
N PHE A 66 5.10 -8.17 -12.88
CA PHE A 66 3.91 -8.11 -12.04
C PHE A 66 2.95 -9.28 -12.32
N PHE A 67 2.57 -9.47 -13.59
CA PHE A 67 1.69 -10.58 -13.99
C PHE A 67 2.29 -11.94 -13.68
N ARG A 68 3.60 -12.11 -13.89
CA ARG A 68 4.30 -13.36 -13.56
C ARG A 68 4.25 -13.67 -12.07
N ARG A 69 4.47 -12.67 -11.20
CA ARG A 69 4.46 -12.87 -9.75
C ARG A 69 3.05 -13.04 -9.20
N ALA A 70 2.07 -12.31 -9.73
CA ALA A 70 0.67 -12.53 -9.41
C ALA A 70 0.25 -13.99 -9.66
N ARG A 71 0.68 -14.58 -10.79
CA ARG A 71 0.44 -16.01 -11.06
C ARG A 71 1.13 -16.97 -10.10
N PHE A 72 2.34 -16.65 -9.63
CA PHE A 72 3.00 -17.45 -8.59
C PHE A 72 2.25 -17.39 -7.26
N ASP A 73 1.58 -16.28 -6.98
CA ASP A 73 0.71 -16.09 -5.83
C ASP A 73 -0.74 -16.61 -6.08
N GLY A 74 -1.01 -17.24 -7.23
CA GLY A 74 -2.33 -17.78 -7.59
C GLY A 74 -3.40 -16.73 -7.91
N ILE A 75 -3.00 -15.54 -8.36
CA ILE A 75 -3.89 -14.41 -8.69
C ILE A 75 -3.86 -14.17 -10.21
N ASP A 76 -4.80 -14.77 -10.93
CA ASP A 76 -4.87 -14.70 -12.39
C ASP A 76 -5.66 -13.47 -12.91
N GLU A 77 -6.40 -12.80 -12.03
CA GLU A 77 -7.36 -11.75 -12.39
C GLU A 77 -6.78 -10.33 -12.39
N VAL A 78 -5.50 -10.19 -12.05
CA VAL A 78 -4.82 -8.90 -12.04
C VAL A 78 -4.84 -8.25 -13.42
N ARG A 79 -5.07 -6.95 -13.45
CA ARG A 79 -5.09 -6.13 -14.66
C ARG A 79 -4.49 -4.76 -14.40
N ILE A 80 -4.05 -4.10 -15.47
CA ILE A 80 -3.61 -2.71 -15.39
C ILE A 80 -4.85 -1.82 -15.48
N PRO A 81 -5.13 -0.97 -14.47
CA PRO A 81 -6.26 -0.04 -14.53
C PRO A 81 -6.09 0.96 -15.67
N ALA A 82 -7.20 1.35 -16.31
CA ALA A 82 -7.17 2.26 -17.46
C ALA A 82 -6.57 3.64 -17.12
N ASN A 83 -6.70 4.06 -15.87
CA ASN A 83 -6.20 5.33 -15.33
C ASN A 83 -4.84 5.17 -14.62
N PHE A 84 -4.09 4.10 -14.87
CA PHE A 84 -2.79 3.90 -14.23
C PHE A 84 -1.75 4.95 -14.66
N PRO A 85 -0.97 5.52 -13.72
CA PRO A 85 -1.13 5.42 -12.26
C PRO A 85 -2.22 6.36 -11.74
N ALA A 86 -3.15 5.84 -10.94
CA ALA A 86 -4.19 6.65 -10.30
C ALA A 86 -3.65 7.37 -9.06
N SER A 87 -4.36 8.41 -8.62
CA SER A 87 -4.06 9.07 -7.35
C SER A 87 -4.35 8.14 -6.18
N SER A 88 -3.35 7.93 -5.31
CA SER A 88 -3.50 7.17 -4.07
C SER A 88 -4.02 8.01 -2.90
N VAL A 89 -4.29 9.31 -3.08
CA VAL A 89 -4.73 10.18 -1.98
C VAL A 89 -6.05 9.71 -1.36
N PRO A 90 -7.14 9.44 -2.11
CA PRO A 90 -8.39 8.98 -1.51
C PRO A 90 -8.27 7.67 -0.71
N PRO A 91 -7.70 6.57 -1.24
CA PRO A 91 -7.56 5.35 -0.48
C PRO A 91 -6.60 5.49 0.70
N SER A 92 -5.52 6.27 0.60
CA SER A 92 -4.61 6.49 1.74
C SER A 92 -5.26 7.29 2.88
N ARG A 93 -6.08 8.30 2.57
CA ARG A 93 -6.85 9.02 3.62
C ARG A 93 -7.87 8.12 4.30
N LEU A 94 -8.59 7.32 3.52
CA LEU A 94 -9.53 6.33 4.08
C LEU A 94 -8.82 5.28 4.91
N ALA A 95 -7.60 4.87 4.54
CA ALA A 95 -6.80 3.96 5.34
C ALA A 95 -6.49 4.55 6.73
N TYR A 96 -6.04 5.80 6.80
CA TYR A 96 -5.81 6.46 8.09
C TYR A 96 -7.10 6.73 8.89
N TRP A 97 -8.21 6.96 8.20
CA TRP A 97 -9.51 7.01 8.88
C TRP A 97 -9.89 5.64 9.47
N VAL A 98 -9.73 4.55 8.72
CA VAL A 98 -9.95 3.18 9.22
C VAL A 98 -9.00 2.85 10.37
N GLU A 99 -7.71 3.23 10.30
CA GLU A 99 -6.75 3.06 11.39
C GLU A 99 -7.25 3.74 12.68
N ARG A 100 -7.85 4.92 12.57
CA ARG A 100 -8.40 5.66 13.71
C ARG A 100 -9.67 5.02 14.29
N GLU A 101 -10.61 4.60 13.44
CA GLU A 101 -11.91 4.11 13.89
C GLU A 101 -11.90 2.63 14.30
N ALA A 102 -11.10 1.80 13.64
CA ALA A 102 -11.04 0.35 13.82
C ALA A 102 -9.69 -0.18 13.29
N PRO A 103 -8.59 0.01 14.04
CA PRO A 103 -7.25 -0.35 13.61
C PRO A 103 -7.10 -1.83 13.23
N GLU A 104 -7.88 -2.71 13.87
CA GLU A 104 -7.91 -4.15 13.56
C GLU A 104 -8.44 -4.47 12.15
N ARG A 105 -9.15 -3.52 11.51
CA ARG A 105 -9.69 -3.65 10.15
C ARG A 105 -8.78 -3.01 9.09
N MET A 106 -7.66 -2.39 9.48
CA MET A 106 -6.76 -1.68 8.57
C MET A 106 -6.24 -2.60 7.45
N GLY A 107 -5.72 -3.79 7.79
CA GLY A 107 -5.23 -4.74 6.79
C GLY A 107 -6.30 -5.19 5.80
N ALA A 108 -7.52 -5.47 6.29
CA ALA A 108 -8.65 -5.84 5.45
C ALA A 108 -9.08 -4.69 4.50
N PHE A 109 -9.04 -3.45 4.99
CA PHE A 109 -9.31 -2.28 4.15
C PHE A 109 -8.26 -2.12 3.05
N VAL A 110 -6.98 -2.23 3.39
CA VAL A 110 -5.88 -2.14 2.42
C VAL A 110 -6.03 -3.20 1.33
N GLU A 111 -6.32 -4.45 1.70
CA GLU A 111 -6.57 -5.54 0.75
C GLU A 111 -7.76 -5.22 -0.18
N ALA A 112 -8.88 -4.76 0.39
CA ALA A 112 -10.09 -4.45 -0.38
C ALA A 112 -9.88 -3.27 -1.34
N ALA A 113 -9.21 -2.20 -0.90
CA ALA A 113 -8.90 -1.04 -1.74
C ALA A 113 -7.92 -1.39 -2.87
N TYR A 114 -6.91 -2.21 -2.58
CA TYR A 114 -6.02 -2.72 -3.62
C TYR A 114 -6.74 -3.61 -4.63
N ARG A 115 -7.62 -4.51 -4.18
CA ARG A 115 -8.43 -5.36 -5.05
C ARG A 115 -9.30 -4.54 -6.00
N ALA A 116 -9.96 -3.49 -5.48
CA ALA A 116 -10.75 -2.59 -6.31
C ALA A 116 -9.92 -1.98 -7.45
N TYR A 117 -8.65 -1.65 -7.19
CA TYR A 117 -7.74 -1.11 -8.21
C TYR A 117 -7.21 -2.21 -9.15
N TRP A 118 -6.44 -3.17 -8.63
CA TRP A 118 -5.65 -4.11 -9.44
C TRP A 118 -6.39 -5.32 -9.98
N ILE A 119 -7.53 -5.69 -9.39
CA ILE A 119 -8.34 -6.83 -9.87
C ILE A 119 -9.59 -6.33 -10.57
N GLU A 120 -10.29 -5.33 -10.02
CA GLU A 120 -11.55 -4.84 -10.58
C GLU A 120 -11.37 -3.69 -11.59
N GLY A 121 -10.18 -3.07 -11.63
CA GLY A 121 -9.88 -1.97 -12.56
C GLY A 121 -10.65 -0.69 -12.27
N LYS A 122 -11.07 -0.46 -11.01
CA LYS A 122 -11.81 0.74 -10.61
C LYS A 122 -10.89 1.95 -10.52
N ASP A 123 -11.44 3.13 -10.80
CA ASP A 123 -10.75 4.39 -10.55
C ASP A 123 -10.70 4.69 -9.04
N THR A 124 -9.49 4.73 -8.48
CA THR A 124 -9.24 5.10 -7.08
C THR A 124 -8.89 6.58 -6.87
N ALA A 125 -8.70 7.35 -7.94
CA ALA A 125 -8.64 8.81 -7.86
C ALA A 125 -10.01 9.40 -7.51
N ASP A 126 -11.09 8.70 -7.87
CA ASP A 126 -12.40 8.85 -7.24
C ASP A 126 -12.45 8.06 -5.93
N ALA A 127 -12.84 8.73 -4.85
CA ALA A 127 -12.99 8.12 -3.53
C ALA A 127 -14.01 6.96 -3.52
N ASN A 128 -14.93 6.88 -4.49
CA ASN A 128 -15.98 5.87 -4.54
C ASN A 128 -15.47 4.43 -4.43
N ALA A 129 -14.36 4.07 -5.10
CA ALA A 129 -13.82 2.71 -5.02
C ALA A 129 -13.39 2.36 -3.59
N ALA A 130 -12.65 3.27 -2.94
CA ALA A 130 -12.19 3.09 -1.57
C ALA A 130 -13.34 3.18 -0.55
N LEU A 131 -14.34 4.02 -0.78
CA LEU A 131 -15.55 4.10 0.05
C LEU A 131 -16.38 2.82 -0.02
N ASN A 132 -16.49 2.21 -1.19
CA ASN A 132 -17.17 0.93 -1.35
C ASN A 132 -16.37 -0.20 -0.66
N ALA A 133 -15.04 -0.16 -0.72
CA ALA A 133 -14.19 -1.09 0.03
C ALA A 133 -14.42 -0.97 1.55
N ALA A 134 -14.46 0.25 2.09
CA ALA A 134 -14.80 0.47 3.50
C ALA A 134 -16.22 0.01 3.84
N ALA A 135 -17.22 0.33 3.01
CA ALA A 135 -18.59 -0.10 3.21
C ALA A 135 -18.74 -1.63 3.23
N GLY A 136 -17.99 -2.34 2.39
CA GLY A 136 -17.92 -3.80 2.39
C GLY A 136 -17.38 -4.41 3.69
N LEU A 137 -16.66 -3.63 4.50
CA LEU A 137 -16.17 -3.99 5.83
C LEU A 137 -17.09 -3.51 6.96
N GLY A 138 -18.29 -3.04 6.62
CA GLY A 138 -19.32 -2.62 7.56
C GLY A 138 -19.16 -1.19 8.10
N PHE A 139 -18.31 -0.36 7.52
CA PHE A 139 -18.26 1.07 7.84
C PHE A 139 -19.42 1.81 7.19
N ASP A 140 -19.97 2.82 7.88
CA ASP A 140 -20.93 3.73 7.26
C ASP A 140 -20.23 4.56 6.18
N ARG A 141 -20.76 4.50 4.95
CA ARG A 141 -20.14 5.13 3.79
C ARG A 141 -20.08 6.65 3.91
N ASN A 142 -21.07 7.29 4.53
CA ASN A 142 -21.10 8.73 4.69
C ASN A 142 -20.12 9.19 5.77
N ALA A 143 -20.03 8.45 6.88
CA ALA A 143 -19.05 8.66 7.94
C ALA A 143 -17.63 8.50 7.41
N ALA A 144 -17.36 7.47 6.60
CA ALA A 144 -16.07 7.26 5.94
C ALA A 144 -15.72 8.42 5.00
N ALA A 145 -16.68 8.87 4.18
CA ALA A 145 -16.49 9.98 3.26
C ALA A 145 -16.19 11.30 3.99
N ALA A 146 -16.94 11.61 5.04
CA ALA A 146 -16.71 12.81 5.86
C ALA A 146 -15.39 12.72 6.62
N GLY A 147 -15.12 11.56 7.24
CA GLY A 147 -13.93 11.29 8.04
C GLY A 147 -12.64 11.43 7.25
N ALA A 148 -12.58 10.86 6.05
CA ALA A 148 -11.42 10.99 5.15
C ALA A 148 -11.14 12.44 4.71
N GLN A 149 -12.09 13.36 4.88
CA GLN A 149 -11.92 14.78 4.57
C GLN A 149 -11.58 15.64 5.80
N GLN A 150 -11.57 15.07 7.00
CA GLN A 150 -11.18 15.78 8.22
C GLN A 150 -9.71 16.20 8.16
N GLN A 151 -9.40 17.33 8.78
CA GLN A 151 -8.10 17.97 8.67
C GLN A 151 -6.99 17.12 9.31
N ASP A 152 -7.28 16.46 10.44
CA ASP A 152 -6.37 15.54 11.11
C ASP A 152 -5.98 14.34 10.23
N ILE A 153 -6.91 13.78 9.47
CA ILE A 153 -6.62 12.70 8.50
C ILE A 153 -5.76 13.19 7.33
N LYS A 154 -6.02 14.41 6.83
CA LYS A 154 -5.21 15.04 5.78
C LYS A 154 -3.79 15.30 6.26
N ASP A 155 -3.64 15.81 7.47
CA ASP A 155 -2.35 16.10 8.08
C ASP A 155 -1.60 14.81 8.42
N LYS A 156 -2.29 13.76 8.85
CA LYS A 156 -1.72 12.42 9.05
C LYS A 156 -1.09 11.88 7.76
N LEU A 157 -1.81 11.89 6.64
CA LEU A 157 -1.24 11.44 5.35
C LEU A 157 -0.02 12.27 4.92
N ARG A 158 -0.07 13.59 5.13
CA ARG A 158 1.06 14.47 4.83
C ARG A 158 2.26 14.11 5.69
N PHE A 159 2.07 14.05 7.01
CA PHE A 159 3.10 13.71 7.97
C PHE A 159 3.72 12.35 7.67
N GLU A 160 2.92 11.30 7.43
CA GLU A 160 3.43 9.97 7.14
C GLU A 160 4.19 9.90 5.81
N THR A 161 3.79 10.71 4.82
CA THR A 161 4.54 10.84 3.57
C THR A 161 5.89 11.53 3.80
N GLU A 162 5.91 12.65 4.52
CA GLU A 162 7.15 13.37 4.87
C GLU A 162 8.09 12.50 5.72
N ASN A 163 7.54 11.78 6.70
CA ASN A 163 8.27 10.87 7.57
C ASN A 163 8.84 9.67 6.79
N ALA A 164 8.11 9.12 5.82
CA ALA A 164 8.62 8.07 4.93
C ALA A 164 9.88 8.56 4.19
N LEU A 165 9.84 9.76 3.59
CA LEU A 165 10.99 10.35 2.92
C LEU A 165 12.16 10.60 3.89
N ALA A 166 11.89 11.14 5.08
CA ALA A 166 12.90 11.40 6.10
C ALA A 166 13.61 10.11 6.57
N ARG A 167 12.92 8.97 6.52
CA ARG A 167 13.47 7.63 6.83
C ARG A 167 14.07 6.91 5.63
N GLY A 168 14.20 7.58 4.49
CA GLY A 168 14.82 7.02 3.28
C GLY A 168 13.91 6.09 2.47
N VAL A 169 12.60 6.08 2.72
CA VAL A 169 11.63 5.31 1.92
C VAL A 169 11.48 5.98 0.55
N PHE A 170 11.89 5.28 -0.50
CA PHE A 170 11.90 5.80 -1.87
C PHE A 170 11.00 5.04 -2.85
N GLY A 171 10.36 3.96 -2.41
CA GLY A 171 9.63 3.05 -3.28
C GLY A 171 8.52 2.29 -2.58
N SER A 172 7.76 1.52 -3.34
CA SER A 172 6.60 0.77 -2.85
C SER A 172 6.60 -0.65 -3.45
N PRO A 173 6.60 -1.71 -2.63
CA PRO A 173 6.56 -1.70 -1.17
C PRO A 173 7.95 -1.43 -0.57
N PHE A 174 7.98 -0.96 0.67
CA PHE A 174 9.20 -0.80 1.46
C PHE A 174 8.92 -1.20 2.90
N ILE A 175 9.78 -2.02 3.50
CA ILE A 175 9.66 -2.50 4.87
C ILE A 175 10.81 -1.94 5.70
N LEU A 176 10.52 -1.47 6.91
CA LEU A 176 11.51 -1.11 7.93
C LEU A 176 11.27 -1.94 9.18
N ILE A 177 12.25 -2.78 9.56
CA ILE A 177 12.23 -3.60 10.78
C ILE A 177 13.43 -3.18 11.63
N ASP A 178 13.20 -2.62 12.82
CA ASP A 178 14.28 -2.19 13.72
C ASP A 178 15.33 -1.28 13.00
N ASP A 179 14.83 -0.38 12.13
CA ASP A 179 15.57 0.52 11.21
C ASP A 179 16.35 -0.14 10.07
N GLU A 180 16.26 -1.46 9.90
CA GLU A 180 16.81 -2.17 8.72
C GLU A 180 15.85 -2.07 7.52
N PRO A 181 16.30 -1.57 6.35
CA PRO A 181 15.46 -1.34 5.18
C PRO A 181 15.40 -2.51 4.19
N PHE A 182 14.20 -2.84 3.74
CA PHE A 182 13.94 -3.82 2.69
C PHE A 182 13.02 -3.22 1.62
N TRP A 183 13.56 -3.01 0.42
CA TRP A 183 12.79 -2.53 -0.72
C TRP A 183 12.46 -3.65 -1.69
N GLY A 184 11.16 -3.81 -1.99
CA GLY A 184 10.65 -4.78 -2.94
C GLY A 184 9.85 -5.91 -2.31
N SER A 185 8.89 -6.43 -3.09
CA SER A 185 8.03 -7.54 -2.67
C SER A 185 8.72 -8.90 -2.71
N ASP A 186 9.97 -8.94 -3.16
CA ASP A 186 10.86 -10.10 -3.30
C ASP A 186 11.84 -10.24 -2.14
N ARG A 187 11.74 -9.38 -1.11
CA ARG A 187 12.60 -9.40 0.09
C ARG A 187 12.08 -10.24 1.24
N PHE A 188 10.93 -10.87 1.11
CA PHE A 188 10.29 -11.54 2.24
C PHE A 188 11.09 -12.74 2.72
N GLU A 189 11.69 -13.52 1.81
CA GLU A 189 12.58 -14.63 2.17
C GLU A 189 13.86 -14.14 2.88
N ASP A 190 14.41 -12.99 2.45
CA ASP A 190 15.58 -12.37 3.09
C ASP A 190 15.22 -11.94 4.53
N ILE A 191 14.04 -11.33 4.71
CA ILE A 191 13.52 -10.91 6.01
C ILE A 191 13.30 -12.12 6.91
N GLU A 192 12.59 -13.15 6.43
CA GLU A 192 12.35 -14.37 7.21
C GLU A 192 13.66 -14.98 7.69
N ARG A 193 14.69 -15.07 6.84
CA ARG A 193 16.00 -15.60 7.25
C ARG A 193 16.72 -14.74 8.29
N LEU A 194 16.54 -13.42 8.25
CA LEU A 194 17.22 -12.52 9.18
C LEU A 194 16.53 -12.47 10.55
N TYR A 195 15.22 -12.67 10.59
CA TYR A 195 14.38 -12.57 11.79
C TYR A 195 13.71 -13.90 12.17
N ASP A 196 14.20 -15.03 11.64
CA ASP A 196 13.81 -16.36 12.09
C ASP A 196 14.24 -16.52 13.56
N TYR A 197 13.27 -16.78 14.45
CA TYR A 197 13.50 -16.98 15.89
C TYR A 197 13.54 -18.46 16.24
#